data_AF-A0A8I0BY59-F1
#
_entry.id   AF-A0A8I0BY59-F1
#
_cell.length_a   1.000
_cell.length_b   1.000
_cell.length_c   1.000
_cell.angle_alpha   90.00
_cell.angle_beta   90.00
_cell.angle_gamma   90.00
#
_symmetry.space_group_name_H-M   'P 1'
#
loop_
_entity.id
_entity.type
_entity.pdbx_description
1 polymer ?
#
loop_
_entity_poly.entity_id
_entity_poly.type
_entity_poly.pdbx_seq_one_letter_code
_entity_poly.pdbx_strand_id
1 'polypeptide(L)'
;MTRWRWAVAVAAACALAMMPTPGSAQAGRDQVAEGNRLYGEGRFEEAHQMYLEALRDDPESSLIRFNSGNALYQSQDFQRAMEAYQQAIESGDPDLAGAAWYNLGNSLYRGQQLEPSLEAFKQVLRLDPDDADAKHNLERVLEQIEQQEQEQDEPQDQRGDQQQDQDQQDQENQEGEDQQDEQDGEQDQQQPPEGEEPPPEGEQEQERQPGEMTPEEAESLLDAIREDPSDVNRKPVAARGRKPKKIW
;
A
#
# COMPACT_ATOMS: atom_id res chain seq x y z
N MET A 1 56.86 -9.97 -56.26
CA MET A 1 55.93 -10.28 -57.37
C MET A 1 55.01 -11.38 -56.86
N THR A 2 53.69 -11.32 -56.75
CA THR A 2 52.59 -10.50 -57.30
C THR A 2 51.35 -10.81 -56.42
N ARG A 3 50.76 -9.82 -55.75
CA ARG A 3 49.38 -9.27 -55.92
C ARG A 3 48.16 -10.17 -55.55
N TRP A 4 47.55 -9.81 -54.40
CA TRP A 4 46.11 -9.58 -54.08
C TRP A 4 45.02 -10.54 -54.61
N ARG A 5 44.12 -11.01 -53.71
CA ARG A 5 42.69 -10.56 -53.58
C ARG A 5 41.92 -11.34 -52.49
N TRP A 6 41.39 -10.57 -51.54
CA TRP A 6 40.19 -10.71 -50.72
C TRP A 6 39.34 -12.00 -50.81
N ALA A 7 39.10 -12.63 -49.65
CA ALA A 7 37.84 -13.31 -49.37
C ALA A 7 37.38 -12.91 -47.97
N VAL A 8 36.42 -11.99 -47.93
CA VAL A 8 35.62 -11.66 -46.75
C VAL A 8 34.74 -12.89 -46.47
N ALA A 9 34.98 -13.58 -45.36
CA ALA A 9 34.04 -14.58 -44.85
C ALA A 9 33.01 -13.84 -43.98
N VAL A 10 31.77 -13.91 -44.44
CA VAL A 10 30.58 -13.26 -43.91
C VAL A 10 30.31 -13.70 -42.46
N ALA A 11 30.12 -12.71 -41.59
CA ALA A 11 29.44 -12.89 -40.32
C ALA A 11 27.96 -13.20 -40.59
N ALA A 12 27.46 -14.31 -40.07
CA ALA A 12 26.04 -14.52 -39.87
C ALA A 12 25.85 -14.89 -38.40
N ALA A 13 25.50 -13.88 -37.62
CA ALA A 13 25.08 -14.02 -36.23
C ALA A 13 23.79 -14.86 -36.20
N CYS A 14 23.84 -16.03 -35.56
CA CYS A 14 22.64 -16.74 -35.13
C CYS A 14 22.05 -16.01 -33.93
N ALA A 15 21.42 -14.86 -34.15
CA ALA A 15 20.41 -14.34 -33.23
C ALA A 15 19.10 -15.06 -33.57
N LEU A 16 18.91 -16.25 -33.00
CA LEU A 16 17.60 -16.87 -32.91
C LEU A 16 16.78 -15.98 -31.97
N ALA A 17 16.07 -15.01 -32.55
CA ALA A 17 14.96 -14.38 -31.86
C ALA A 17 13.95 -15.50 -31.59
N MET A 18 13.86 -15.92 -30.32
CA MET A 18 12.72 -16.66 -29.78
C MET A 18 11.50 -15.78 -30.01
N MET A 19 10.84 -15.94 -31.16
CA MET A 19 9.52 -15.39 -31.34
C MET A 19 8.59 -16.20 -30.45
N PRO A 20 7.83 -15.56 -29.53
CA PRO A 20 6.86 -16.26 -28.71
C PRO A 20 5.89 -16.99 -29.63
N THR A 21 5.83 -18.31 -29.48
CA THR A 21 4.91 -19.13 -30.28
C THR A 21 3.48 -18.77 -29.90
N PRO A 22 2.53 -18.70 -30.85
CA PRO A 22 1.14 -18.30 -30.57
C PRO A 22 0.40 -19.19 -29.54
N GLY A 23 0.97 -20.34 -29.15
CA GLY A 23 0.44 -21.18 -28.07
C GLY A 23 0.80 -20.72 -26.65
N SER A 24 1.89 -19.97 -26.45
CA SER A 24 2.29 -19.52 -25.09
C SER A 24 1.40 -18.38 -24.59
N ALA A 25 0.99 -17.47 -25.47
CA ALA A 25 0.09 -16.37 -25.10
C ALA A 25 -1.32 -16.85 -24.68
N GLN A 26 -1.78 -18.00 -25.17
CA GLN A 26 -3.05 -18.59 -24.73
C GLN A 26 -2.90 -19.28 -23.36
N ALA A 27 -1.80 -20.00 -23.14
CA ALA A 27 -1.52 -20.66 -21.86
C ALA A 27 -1.44 -19.66 -20.70
N GLY A 28 -0.72 -18.55 -20.86
CA GLY A 28 -0.66 -17.48 -19.86
C GLY A 28 -2.02 -16.88 -19.51
N ARG A 29 -2.91 -16.70 -20.49
CA ARG A 29 -4.29 -16.20 -20.24
C ARG A 29 -5.13 -17.21 -19.46
N ASP A 30 -5.02 -18.49 -19.80
CA ASP A 30 -5.74 -19.56 -19.10
C ASP A 30 -5.28 -19.65 -17.64
N GLN A 31 -3.99 -19.44 -17.37
CA GLN A 31 -3.42 -19.38 -16.01
C GLN A 31 -3.90 -18.17 -15.21
N VAL A 32 -3.96 -16.96 -15.80
CA VAL A 32 -4.54 -15.79 -15.11
C VAL A 32 -6.00 -16.02 -14.76
N ALA A 33 -6.78 -16.58 -15.69
CA ALA A 33 -8.20 -16.86 -15.46
C ALA A 33 -8.41 -17.89 -14.33
N GLU A 34 -7.60 -18.95 -14.30
CA GLU A 34 -7.62 -19.93 -13.23
C GLU A 34 -7.16 -19.34 -11.89
N GLY A 35 -6.13 -18.49 -11.89
CA GLY A 35 -5.69 -17.74 -10.72
C GLY A 35 -6.81 -16.88 -10.13
N ASN A 36 -7.49 -16.10 -10.97
CA ASN A 36 -8.64 -15.29 -10.54
C ASN A 36 -9.79 -16.15 -9.98
N ARG A 37 -10.06 -17.30 -10.61
CA ARG A 37 -11.08 -18.24 -10.13
C ARG A 37 -10.72 -18.79 -8.74
N LEU A 38 -9.48 -19.21 -8.55
CA LEU A 38 -8.98 -19.71 -7.26
C LEU A 38 -8.99 -18.62 -6.19
N TYR A 39 -8.66 -17.38 -6.55
CA TYR A 39 -8.73 -16.24 -5.67
C TYR A 39 -10.15 -16.04 -5.13
N GLY A 40 -11.15 -16.00 -6.02
CA GLY A 40 -12.57 -15.90 -5.63
C GLY A 40 -13.11 -17.13 -4.86
N GLU A 41 -12.38 -18.25 -4.84
CA GLU A 41 -12.68 -19.42 -4.01
C GLU A 41 -12.00 -19.37 -2.63
N GLY A 42 -11.25 -18.30 -2.32
CA GLY A 42 -10.44 -18.19 -1.10
C GLY A 42 -9.18 -19.06 -1.11
N ARG A 43 -8.81 -19.62 -2.27
CA ARG A 43 -7.63 -20.51 -2.44
C ARG A 43 -6.41 -19.70 -2.84
N PHE A 44 -6.04 -18.75 -1.98
CA PHE A 44 -5.12 -17.67 -2.32
C PHE A 44 -3.70 -18.15 -2.66
N GLU A 45 -3.11 -19.09 -1.92
CA GLU A 45 -1.77 -19.60 -2.26
C GLU A 45 -1.78 -20.35 -3.61
N GLU A 46 -2.87 -21.03 -3.96
CA GLU A 46 -3.01 -21.69 -5.25
C GLU A 46 -3.21 -20.68 -6.39
N ALA A 47 -3.96 -19.60 -6.14
CA ALA A 47 -4.09 -18.48 -7.05
C ALA A 47 -2.72 -17.84 -7.34
N HIS A 48 -1.93 -17.60 -6.29
CA HIS A 48 -0.55 -17.10 -6.42
C HIS A 48 0.31 -18.02 -7.31
N GLN A 49 0.22 -19.35 -7.15
CA GLN A 49 0.94 -20.27 -8.03
C GLN A 49 0.53 -20.11 -9.50
N MET A 50 -0.77 -19.96 -9.79
CA MET A 50 -1.23 -19.75 -11.18
C MET A 50 -0.72 -18.41 -11.76
N TYR A 51 -0.68 -17.34 -10.96
CA TYR A 51 -0.09 -16.07 -11.39
C TYR A 51 1.43 -16.20 -11.65
N LEU A 52 2.17 -16.95 -10.83
CA LEU A 52 3.58 -17.24 -11.09
C LEU A 52 3.79 -18.02 -12.38
N GLU A 53 2.89 -18.94 -12.73
CA GLU A 53 2.97 -19.61 -14.02
C GLU A 53 2.68 -18.66 -15.17
N ALA A 54 1.66 -17.79 -15.04
CA ALA A 54 1.33 -16.79 -16.06
C ALA A 54 2.48 -15.79 -16.29
N LEU A 55 3.20 -15.40 -15.24
CA LEU A 55 4.41 -14.56 -15.33
C LEU A 55 5.57 -15.24 -16.08
N ARG A 56 5.56 -16.56 -16.29
CA ARG A 56 6.57 -17.20 -17.15
C ARG A 56 6.34 -16.86 -18.63
N ASP A 57 5.10 -16.63 -19.02
CA ASP A 57 4.71 -16.28 -20.38
C ASP A 57 4.68 -14.77 -20.62
N ASP A 58 4.29 -13.98 -19.61
CA ASP A 58 4.35 -12.51 -19.62
C ASP A 58 5.09 -11.95 -18.39
N PRO A 59 6.44 -12.01 -18.37
CA PRO A 59 7.23 -11.63 -17.21
C PRO A 59 7.11 -10.18 -16.80
N GLU A 60 6.69 -9.29 -17.71
CA GLU A 60 6.66 -7.84 -17.47
C GLU A 60 5.28 -7.35 -17.01
N SER A 61 4.28 -8.23 -16.94
CA SER A 61 2.91 -7.85 -16.57
C SER A 61 2.83 -7.28 -15.16
N SER A 62 2.61 -5.97 -15.05
CA SER A 62 2.33 -5.25 -13.80
C SER A 62 1.06 -5.78 -13.12
N LEU A 63 0.00 -6.01 -13.90
CA LEU A 63 -1.28 -6.51 -13.42
C LEU A 63 -1.18 -7.91 -12.82
N ILE A 64 -0.45 -8.85 -13.45
CA ILE A 64 -0.31 -10.21 -12.89
C ILE A 64 0.49 -10.16 -11.58
N ARG A 65 1.53 -9.31 -11.49
CA ARG A 65 2.27 -9.11 -10.23
C ARG A 65 1.37 -8.51 -9.15
N PHE A 66 0.54 -7.52 -9.49
CA PHE A 66 -0.43 -6.92 -8.58
C PHE A 66 -1.41 -7.98 -8.05
N ASN A 67 -2.05 -8.76 -8.93
CA ASN A 67 -2.97 -9.83 -8.52
C ASN A 67 -2.29 -10.92 -7.68
N SER A 68 -1.03 -11.24 -8.01
CA SER A 68 -0.19 -12.11 -7.18
C SER A 68 0.03 -11.52 -5.78
N GLY A 69 0.25 -10.20 -5.69
CA GLY A 69 0.33 -9.48 -4.41
C GLY A 69 -0.97 -9.59 -3.62
N ASN A 70 -2.13 -9.39 -4.27
CA ASN A 70 -3.44 -9.52 -3.62
C ASN A 70 -3.63 -10.93 -3.04
N ALA A 71 -3.28 -11.96 -3.80
CA ALA A 71 -3.34 -13.35 -3.31
C ALA A 71 -2.42 -13.58 -2.10
N LEU A 72 -1.22 -13.01 -2.10
CA LEU A 72 -0.28 -13.12 -0.98
C LEU A 72 -0.76 -12.35 0.25
N TYR A 73 -1.37 -11.17 0.06
CA TYR A 73 -1.95 -10.39 1.14
C TYR A 73 -3.07 -11.16 1.83
N GLN A 74 -3.99 -11.73 1.05
CA GLN A 74 -5.11 -12.52 1.55
C GLN A 74 -4.67 -13.85 2.21
N SER A 75 -3.50 -14.41 1.81
CA SER A 75 -2.89 -15.52 2.55
C SER A 75 -2.07 -15.10 3.77
N GLN A 76 -2.14 -13.80 4.15
CA GLN A 76 -1.42 -13.17 5.25
C GLN A 76 0.12 -13.20 5.10
N ASP A 77 0.62 -13.43 3.89
CA ASP A 77 2.04 -13.33 3.57
C ASP A 77 2.41 -11.92 3.14
N PHE A 78 2.31 -11.00 4.10
CA PHE A 78 2.49 -9.56 3.86
C PHE A 78 3.88 -9.23 3.29
N GLN A 79 4.92 -9.96 3.69
CA GLN A 79 6.28 -9.72 3.20
C GLN A 79 6.39 -10.00 1.69
N ARG A 80 5.86 -11.14 1.21
CA ARG A 80 5.86 -11.42 -0.23
C ARG A 80 4.88 -10.51 -0.98
N ALA A 81 3.75 -10.13 -0.37
CA ALA A 81 2.80 -9.20 -0.96
C ALA A 81 3.45 -7.84 -1.25
N MET A 82 4.20 -7.29 -0.27
CA MET A 82 4.97 -6.06 -0.43
C MET A 82 5.92 -6.11 -1.64
N GLU A 83 6.65 -7.22 -1.81
CA GLU A 83 7.57 -7.39 -2.94
C GLU A 83 6.83 -7.37 -4.28
N ALA A 84 5.67 -8.01 -4.36
CA ALA A 84 4.84 -8.05 -5.57
C ALA A 84 4.28 -6.67 -5.91
N TYR A 85 3.76 -5.92 -4.93
CA TYR A 85 3.26 -4.56 -5.13
C TYR A 85 4.37 -3.58 -5.49
N GLN A 86 5.56 -3.70 -4.87
CA GLN A 86 6.70 -2.87 -5.22
C GLN A 86 7.12 -3.09 -6.68
N GLN A 87 7.11 -4.33 -7.17
CA GLN A 87 7.38 -4.61 -8.59
C GLN A 87 6.29 -4.07 -9.51
N ALA A 88 5.02 -4.09 -9.09
CA ALA A 88 3.92 -3.48 -9.84
C ALA A 88 4.11 -1.96 -9.93
N ILE A 89 4.49 -1.29 -8.84
CA ILE A 89 4.83 0.14 -8.81
C ILE A 89 6.03 0.46 -9.72
N GLU A 90 7.10 -0.35 -9.66
CA GLU A 90 8.32 -0.16 -10.45
C GLU A 90 8.11 -0.29 -11.96
N SER A 91 7.04 -0.97 -12.37
CA SER A 91 6.65 -1.04 -13.79
C SER A 91 6.29 0.33 -14.38
N GLY A 92 5.91 1.29 -13.53
CA GLY A 92 5.48 2.63 -13.93
C GLY A 92 4.10 2.68 -14.58
N ASP A 93 3.29 1.63 -14.42
CA ASP A 93 1.91 1.59 -14.90
C ASP A 93 1.03 2.58 -14.12
N PRO A 94 0.59 3.69 -14.75
CA PRO A 94 -0.14 4.74 -14.05
C PRO A 94 -1.53 4.29 -13.60
N ASP A 95 -2.13 3.32 -14.29
CA ASP A 95 -3.49 2.84 -13.98
C ASP A 95 -3.48 1.95 -12.71
N LEU A 96 -2.34 1.35 -12.39
CA LEU A 96 -2.15 0.52 -11.19
C LEU A 96 -1.47 1.24 -10.04
N ALA A 97 -0.82 2.38 -10.29
CA ALA A 97 0.04 3.03 -9.30
C ALA A 97 -0.70 3.33 -7.97
N GLY A 98 -1.92 3.86 -8.03
CA GLY A 98 -2.73 4.17 -6.83
C GLY A 98 -3.02 2.93 -6.00
N ALA A 99 -3.65 1.92 -6.62
CA ALA A 99 -4.01 0.67 -5.96
C ALA A 99 -2.78 -0.10 -5.44
N ALA A 100 -1.67 -0.11 -6.19
CA ALA A 100 -0.44 -0.78 -5.77
C ALA A 100 0.22 -0.08 -4.57
N TRP A 101 0.22 1.26 -4.51
CA TRP A 101 0.68 2.00 -3.32
C TRP A 101 -0.24 1.78 -2.12
N TYR A 102 -1.55 1.74 -2.34
CA TYR A 102 -2.54 1.49 -1.28
C TYR A 102 -2.35 0.10 -0.66
N ASN A 103 -2.27 -0.95 -1.50
CA ASN A 103 -2.07 -2.31 -1.00
C ASN A 103 -0.68 -2.54 -0.41
N LEU A 104 0.34 -1.82 -0.89
CA LEU A 104 1.65 -1.78 -0.24
C LEU A 104 1.55 -1.17 1.17
N GLY A 105 0.81 -0.07 1.34
CA GLY A 105 0.50 0.52 2.63
C GLY A 105 -0.17 -0.48 3.57
N ASN A 106 -1.28 -1.10 3.13
CA ASN A 106 -1.97 -2.11 3.93
C ASN A 106 -1.05 -3.28 4.34
N SER A 107 -0.21 -3.75 3.43
CA SER A 107 0.74 -4.84 3.71
C SER A 107 1.82 -4.43 4.72
N LEU A 108 2.32 -3.20 4.61
CA LEU A 108 3.28 -2.63 5.55
C LEU A 108 2.68 -2.43 6.93
N TYR A 109 1.47 -1.89 7.01
CA TYR A 109 0.72 -1.74 8.25
C TYR A 109 0.52 -3.08 8.95
N ARG A 110 -0.03 -4.09 8.25
CA ARG A 110 -0.21 -5.45 8.80
C ARG A 110 1.11 -6.13 9.16
N GLY A 111 2.19 -5.79 8.46
CA GLY A 111 3.56 -6.21 8.77
C GLY A 111 4.22 -5.44 9.92
N GLN A 112 3.49 -4.57 10.62
CA GLN A 112 3.98 -3.68 11.69
C GLN A 112 5.14 -2.75 11.26
N GLN A 113 5.21 -2.43 9.96
CA GLN A 113 6.14 -1.46 9.38
C GLN A 113 5.41 -0.13 9.19
N LEU A 114 5.13 0.57 10.30
CA LEU A 114 4.23 1.71 10.34
C LEU A 114 4.75 2.94 9.58
N GLU A 115 6.02 3.34 9.74
CA GLU A 115 6.54 4.51 9.04
C GLU A 115 6.62 4.32 7.52
N PRO A 116 7.07 3.16 6.99
CA PRO A 116 6.94 2.88 5.56
C PRO A 116 5.47 2.85 5.08
N SER A 117 4.55 2.33 5.88
CA SER A 117 3.11 2.33 5.56
C SER A 117 2.58 3.74 5.38
N LEU A 118 2.95 4.64 6.31
CA LEU A 118 2.60 6.05 6.26
C LEU A 118 3.04 6.68 4.92
N GLU A 119 4.27 6.40 4.48
CA GLU A 119 4.77 6.92 3.21
C GLU A 119 4.04 6.34 2.00
N ALA A 120 3.63 5.07 2.05
CA ALA A 120 2.85 4.44 0.98
C ALA A 120 1.47 5.10 0.82
N PHE A 121 0.71 5.31 1.91
CA PHE A 121 -0.58 6.00 1.84
C PHE A 121 -0.45 7.46 1.39
N LYS A 122 0.63 8.15 1.77
CA LYS A 122 0.95 9.47 1.20
C LYS A 122 1.17 9.43 -0.30
N GLN A 123 1.68 8.35 -0.88
CA GLN A 123 1.78 8.24 -2.34
C GLN A 123 0.40 8.13 -2.98
N VAL A 124 -0.52 7.37 -2.38
CA VAL A 124 -1.93 7.31 -2.82
C VAL A 124 -2.54 8.70 -2.84
N LEU A 125 -2.41 9.46 -1.74
CA LEU A 125 -2.96 10.81 -1.64
C LEU A 125 -2.28 11.86 -2.54
N ARG A 126 -1.08 11.59 -3.05
CA ARG A 126 -0.47 12.43 -4.10
C ARG A 126 -1.04 12.14 -5.47
N LEU A 127 -1.46 10.90 -5.72
CA LEU A 127 -2.10 10.49 -6.97
C LEU A 127 -3.58 10.89 -6.98
N ASP A 128 -4.27 10.68 -5.87
CA ASP A 128 -5.65 11.08 -5.62
C ASP A 128 -5.79 11.69 -4.21
N PRO A 129 -5.76 13.04 -4.09
CA PRO A 129 -5.94 13.72 -2.81
C PRO A 129 -7.31 13.51 -2.16
N ASP A 130 -8.30 13.02 -2.90
CA ASP A 130 -9.67 12.85 -2.42
C ASP A 130 -9.96 11.43 -1.93
N ASP A 131 -9.04 10.47 -2.13
CA ASP A 131 -9.13 9.09 -1.66
C ASP A 131 -9.42 9.04 -0.15
N ALA A 132 -10.61 8.58 0.21
CA ALA A 132 -11.11 8.57 1.58
C ALA A 132 -10.49 7.43 2.39
N ASP A 133 -10.32 6.27 1.77
CA ASP A 133 -9.80 5.07 2.43
C ASP A 133 -8.31 5.25 2.75
N ALA A 134 -7.54 5.86 1.86
CA ALA A 134 -6.15 6.21 2.10
C ALA A 134 -5.97 7.24 3.24
N LYS A 135 -6.90 8.20 3.40
CA LYS A 135 -6.89 9.14 4.54
C LYS A 135 -7.14 8.41 5.84
N HIS A 136 -8.20 7.61 5.88
CA HIS A 136 -8.57 6.82 7.05
C HIS A 136 -7.43 5.88 7.47
N ASN A 137 -6.81 5.18 6.52
CA ASN A 137 -5.69 4.29 6.84
C ASN A 137 -4.43 5.04 7.26
N LEU A 138 -4.18 6.24 6.71
CA LEU A 138 -3.09 7.10 7.18
C LEU A 138 -3.30 7.53 8.64
N GLU A 139 -4.51 7.93 9.00
CA GLU A 139 -4.89 8.30 10.38
C GLU A 139 -4.65 7.13 11.34
N ARG A 140 -5.13 5.93 10.99
CA ARG A 140 -4.90 4.72 11.79
C ARG A 140 -3.42 4.38 11.99
N VAL A 141 -2.60 4.53 10.95
CA VAL A 141 -1.15 4.32 11.06
C VAL A 141 -0.54 5.32 12.04
N LEU A 142 -0.97 6.59 12.00
CA LEU A 142 -0.48 7.63 12.91
C LEU A 142 -0.89 7.36 14.36
N GLU A 143 -2.15 6.99 14.60
CA GLU A 143 -2.64 6.59 15.91
C GLU A 143 -1.84 5.42 16.48
N GLN A 144 -1.53 4.41 15.67
CA GLN A 144 -0.77 3.26 16.13
C GLN A 144 0.70 3.59 16.42
N ILE A 145 1.31 4.51 15.66
CA ILE A 145 2.65 5.03 15.98
C ILE A 145 2.61 5.72 17.34
N GLU A 146 1.62 6.61 17.57
CA GLU A 146 1.47 7.32 18.84
C GLU A 146 1.30 6.36 20.02
N GLN A 147 0.46 5.33 19.87
CA GLN A 147 0.26 4.31 20.89
C GLN A 147 1.56 3.54 21.21
N GLN A 148 2.33 3.13 20.18
CA GLN A 148 3.61 2.44 20.40
C GLN A 148 4.66 3.32 21.10
N GLU A 149 4.61 4.64 20.89
CA GLU A 149 5.46 5.59 21.60
C GLU A 149 5.01 5.71 23.07
N GLN A 150 3.71 5.81 23.34
CA GLN A 150 3.16 5.89 24.70
C GLN A 150 3.47 4.63 25.53
N GLU A 151 3.29 3.43 24.96
CA GLU A 151 3.60 2.17 25.64
C GLU A 151 5.08 2.05 26.03
N GLN A 152 5.97 2.65 25.24
CA GLN A 152 7.41 2.65 25.51
C GLN A 152 7.78 3.55 26.69
N ASP A 153 7.00 4.61 26.94
CA ASP A 153 7.21 5.56 28.03
C ASP A 153 6.44 5.21 29.32
N GLU A 154 5.50 4.25 29.28
CA GLU A 154 4.78 3.78 30.48
C GLU A 154 5.65 2.91 31.43
N PRO A 155 5.54 3.10 32.77
CA PRO A 155 6.13 2.22 33.76
C PRO A 155 5.61 0.78 33.62
N GLN A 156 6.50 -0.22 33.69
CA GLN A 156 6.24 -1.65 33.44
C GLN A 156 5.04 -2.28 34.19
N ASP A 157 4.55 -1.66 35.26
CA ASP A 157 3.46 -2.17 36.09
C ASP A 157 2.05 -2.00 35.47
N GLN A 158 1.88 -1.27 34.36
CA GLN A 158 0.57 -1.00 33.71
C GLN A 158 0.41 -1.61 32.29
N ARG A 159 1.46 -2.19 31.70
CA ARG A 159 1.43 -2.76 30.33
C ARG A 159 0.50 -3.95 30.12
N GLY A 160 0.00 -4.58 31.19
CA GLY A 160 -0.70 -5.85 31.10
C GLY A 160 -2.14 -5.77 30.59
N ASP A 161 -2.80 -4.62 30.72
CA ASP A 161 -4.25 -4.49 30.43
C ASP A 161 -4.54 -3.87 29.04
N GLN A 162 -3.64 -3.09 28.44
CA GLN A 162 -3.87 -2.44 27.13
C GLN A 162 -3.73 -3.37 25.92
N GLN A 163 -2.90 -4.42 26.01
CA GLN A 163 -2.66 -5.35 24.88
C GLN A 163 -3.89 -6.17 24.47
N GLN A 164 -4.91 -6.27 25.33
CA GLN A 164 -6.11 -7.08 25.03
C GLN A 164 -7.13 -6.33 24.16
N ASP A 165 -7.19 -5.00 24.24
CA ASP A 165 -8.11 -4.19 23.44
C ASP A 165 -7.58 -4.00 22.00
N GLN A 166 -6.25 -4.00 21.83
CA GLN A 166 -5.54 -3.84 20.55
C GLN A 166 -5.86 -4.98 19.56
N ASP A 167 -5.80 -6.25 19.99
CA ASP A 167 -6.09 -7.42 19.15
C ASP A 167 -7.56 -7.51 18.68
N GLN A 168 -8.49 -6.88 19.41
CA GLN A 168 -9.92 -6.89 19.10
C GLN A 168 -10.29 -5.81 18.07
N GLN A 169 -9.71 -4.61 18.18
CA GLN A 169 -9.97 -3.51 17.26
C GLN A 169 -9.35 -3.76 15.88
N ASP A 170 -8.16 -4.36 15.85
CA ASP A 170 -7.53 -4.79 14.60
C ASP A 170 -8.31 -5.90 13.90
N GLN A 171 -9.00 -6.77 14.63
CA GLN A 171 -9.85 -7.83 14.06
C GLN A 171 -11.15 -7.28 13.44
N GLU A 172 -11.83 -6.33 14.08
CA GLU A 172 -13.04 -5.72 13.49
C GLU A 172 -12.71 -4.92 12.22
N ASN A 173 -11.58 -4.22 12.22
CA ASN A 173 -11.13 -3.49 11.04
C ASN A 173 -10.62 -4.40 9.91
N GLN A 174 -10.10 -5.60 10.23
CA GLN A 174 -9.78 -6.64 9.24
C GLN A 174 -11.02 -7.07 8.47
N GLU A 175 -12.14 -7.31 9.16
CA GLU A 175 -13.39 -7.72 8.50
C GLU A 175 -13.96 -6.62 7.59
N GLY A 176 -13.70 -5.34 7.88
CA GLY A 176 -14.16 -4.21 7.07
C GLY A 176 -13.38 -4.01 5.77
N GLU A 177 -12.04 -4.15 5.82
CA GLU A 177 -11.15 -3.96 4.67
C GLU A 177 -11.24 -5.13 3.67
N ASP A 178 -11.32 -6.38 4.14
CA ASP A 178 -11.46 -7.56 3.27
C ASP A 178 -12.78 -7.57 2.47
N GLN A 179 -13.84 -6.94 3.00
CA GLN A 179 -15.14 -6.81 2.31
C GLN A 179 -15.14 -5.75 1.19
N GLN A 180 -14.17 -4.83 1.19
CA GLN A 180 -14.03 -3.80 0.15
C GLN A 180 -13.23 -4.33 -1.04
N ASP A 181 -12.14 -5.08 -0.79
CA ASP A 181 -11.35 -5.74 -1.84
C ASP A 181 -12.18 -6.77 -2.64
N GLU A 182 -13.17 -7.41 -2.02
CA GLU A 182 -14.11 -8.32 -2.72
C GLU A 182 -15.12 -7.59 -3.62
N GLN A 183 -15.35 -6.29 -3.43
CA GLN A 183 -16.33 -5.50 -4.20
C GLN A 183 -15.75 -4.80 -5.42
N ASP A 184 -14.44 -4.54 -5.47
CA ASP A 184 -13.80 -3.92 -6.66
C ASP A 184 -13.76 -4.85 -7.90
N GLY A 185 -14.19 -6.10 -7.74
CA GLY A 185 -14.46 -7.02 -8.85
C GLY A 185 -15.83 -6.87 -9.53
N GLU A 186 -16.83 -6.24 -8.89
CA GLU A 186 -18.21 -6.18 -9.40
C GLU A 186 -18.94 -4.83 -9.14
N GLN A 187 -18.96 -4.00 -10.20
CA GLN A 187 -20.03 -3.07 -10.60
C GLN A 187 -20.32 -1.77 -9.82
N ASP A 188 -20.11 -0.66 -10.54
CA ASP A 188 -21.16 0.27 -11.05
C ASP A 188 -22.34 0.62 -10.11
N GLN A 189 -22.36 1.90 -9.70
CA GLN A 189 -23.51 2.72 -9.28
C GLN A 189 -24.41 2.17 -8.16
N GLN A 190 -24.20 2.69 -6.94
CA GLN A 190 -25.31 3.17 -6.08
C GLN A 190 -24.80 4.07 -4.93
N GLN A 191 -25.51 5.18 -4.71
CA GLN A 191 -25.24 6.19 -3.67
C GLN A 191 -25.57 5.65 -2.27
N PRO A 192 -24.80 6.02 -1.22
CA PRO A 192 -25.19 5.75 0.15
C PRO A 192 -26.16 6.83 0.69
N PRO A 193 -27.11 6.48 1.57
CA PRO A 193 -28.00 7.42 2.25
C PRO A 193 -27.36 8.05 3.50
N GLU A 194 -27.82 9.25 3.85
CA GLU A 194 -27.42 10.10 4.98
C GLU A 194 -27.96 9.64 6.37
N GLY A 195 -27.20 9.93 7.44
CA GLY A 195 -27.61 9.94 8.87
C GLY A 195 -26.77 8.98 9.74
N GLU A 196 -26.28 9.28 10.96
CA GLU A 196 -26.61 10.25 12.01
C GLU A 196 -25.34 10.53 12.89
N GLU A 197 -25.19 11.73 13.46
CA GLU A 197 -24.08 12.12 14.35
C GLU A 197 -24.30 11.67 15.82
N PRO A 198 -23.27 11.18 16.55
CA PRO A 198 -23.32 11.02 18.01
C PRO A 198 -22.96 12.33 18.75
N PRO A 199 -23.42 12.53 20.00
CA PRO A 199 -23.32 13.79 20.74
C PRO A 199 -21.94 14.01 21.39
N PRO A 200 -21.58 15.26 21.74
CA PRO A 200 -20.22 15.61 22.18
C PRO A 200 -20.00 15.34 23.68
N GLU A 201 -18.86 14.71 24.02
CA GLU A 201 -18.38 14.60 25.40
C GLU A 201 -17.20 15.55 25.67
N GLY A 202 -17.16 16.05 26.90
CA GLY A 202 -16.48 17.27 27.30
C GLY A 202 -14.96 17.20 27.43
N GLU A 203 -14.36 18.37 27.23
CA GLU A 203 -12.93 18.68 27.24
C GLU A 203 -12.25 18.31 28.59
N GLN A 204 -11.26 17.41 28.55
CA GLN A 204 -10.19 17.33 29.55
C GLN A 204 -8.87 17.64 28.86
N GLU A 205 -8.29 18.81 29.15
CA GLU A 205 -6.97 19.22 28.67
C GLU A 205 -5.88 18.34 29.32
N GLN A 206 -5.31 17.43 28.53
CA GLN A 206 -4.13 16.64 28.90
C GLN A 206 -2.87 17.31 28.32
N GLU A 207 -1.92 17.68 29.19
CA GLU A 207 -0.67 18.35 28.80
C GLU A 207 0.27 17.38 28.06
N ARG A 208 0.45 17.58 26.74
CA ARG A 208 1.30 16.77 25.85
C ARG A 208 2.81 16.95 26.07
N GLN A 209 3.59 15.87 25.89
CA GLN A 209 5.05 15.88 26.03
C GLN A 209 5.75 16.26 24.70
N PRO A 210 7.00 16.78 24.74
CA PRO A 210 7.61 17.42 23.58
C PRO A 210 8.32 16.41 22.67
N GLY A 211 7.68 16.07 21.55
CA GLY A 211 8.24 15.22 20.50
C GLY A 211 7.20 14.50 19.62
N GLU A 212 5.97 14.43 20.12
CA GLU A 212 4.80 13.73 19.56
C GLU A 212 4.20 14.47 18.36
N MET A 213 3.77 13.73 17.33
CA MET A 213 2.85 14.27 16.32
C MET A 213 1.43 14.17 16.85
N THR A 214 0.75 15.28 16.98
CA THR A 214 -0.59 15.33 17.56
C THR A 214 -1.68 14.95 16.55
N PRO A 215 -2.90 14.56 16.97
CA PRO A 215 -4.01 14.34 16.02
C PRO A 215 -4.25 15.57 15.12
N GLU A 216 -4.10 16.77 15.66
CA GLU A 216 -4.17 18.00 14.86
C GLU A 216 -2.96 18.17 13.91
N GLU A 217 -1.80 17.60 14.25
CA GLU A 217 -0.65 17.57 13.37
C GLU A 217 -0.75 16.48 12.29
N ALA A 218 -1.46 15.38 12.55
CA ALA A 218 -1.89 14.39 11.57
C ALA A 218 -2.87 15.02 10.56
N GLU A 219 -3.90 15.70 11.06
CA GLU A 219 -4.82 16.50 10.23
C GLU A 219 -4.07 17.59 9.45
N SER A 220 -3.15 18.30 10.10
CA SER A 220 -2.30 19.30 9.43
C SER A 220 -1.43 18.68 8.35
N LEU A 221 -0.92 17.46 8.55
CA LEU A 221 -0.17 16.71 7.54
C LEU A 221 -1.07 16.30 6.36
N LEU A 222 -2.30 15.87 6.64
CA LEU A 222 -3.31 15.58 5.62
C LEU A 222 -3.67 16.83 4.81
N ASP A 223 -3.89 17.96 5.48
CA ASP A 223 -4.16 19.24 4.84
C ASP A 223 -2.94 19.75 4.06
N ALA A 224 -1.73 19.52 4.57
CA ALA A 224 -0.50 19.83 3.84
C ALA A 224 -0.36 19.02 2.54
N ILE A 225 -0.75 17.75 2.53
CA ILE A 225 -0.79 16.93 1.30
C ILE A 225 -1.80 17.50 0.29
N ARG A 226 -2.95 18.02 0.76
CA ARG A 226 -3.99 18.64 -0.08
C ARG A 226 -3.55 19.99 -0.69
N GLU A 227 -2.86 20.83 0.08
CA GLU A 227 -2.47 22.17 -0.36
C GLU A 227 -1.19 22.20 -1.22
N ASP A 228 -0.19 21.36 -0.94
CA ASP A 228 1.04 21.22 -1.74
C ASP A 228 1.65 19.79 -1.64
N PRO A 229 1.49 18.96 -2.69
CA PRO A 229 2.00 17.58 -2.73
C PRO A 229 3.53 17.44 -2.55
N SER A 230 4.29 18.55 -2.62
CA SER A 230 5.75 18.56 -2.57
C SER A 230 6.37 18.88 -1.19
N ASP A 231 5.59 19.32 -0.19
CA ASP A 231 6.14 19.84 1.09
C ASP A 231 6.39 18.75 2.18
N VAL A 232 6.38 17.48 1.78
CA VAL A 232 6.28 16.29 2.65
C VAL A 232 7.56 15.93 3.43
N ASN A 233 8.72 16.53 3.14
CA ASN A 233 9.97 16.16 3.82
C ASN A 233 10.25 16.96 5.10
N ARG A 234 9.29 17.74 5.58
CA ARG A 234 9.38 18.40 6.89
C ARG A 234 8.83 17.45 7.95
N LYS A 235 9.72 16.94 8.81
CA LYS A 235 9.30 16.51 10.15
C LYS A 235 8.42 17.62 10.75
N PRO A 236 7.32 17.31 11.45
CA PRO A 236 6.53 18.32 12.15
C PRO A 236 7.51 19.12 13.01
N VAL A 237 7.71 20.38 12.65
CA VAL A 237 8.62 21.23 13.41
C VAL A 237 7.82 21.59 14.65
N ALA A 238 8.07 20.86 15.75
CA ALA A 238 7.53 21.18 17.06
C ALA A 238 7.51 22.71 17.22
N ALA A 239 6.31 23.27 17.25
CA ALA A 239 6.10 24.70 17.28
C ALA A 239 6.71 25.22 18.59
N ARG A 240 7.98 25.62 18.54
CA ARG A 240 8.70 26.18 19.69
C ARG A 240 7.96 27.43 20.11
N GLY A 241 7.19 27.28 21.18
CA GLY A 241 6.37 28.31 21.77
C GLY A 241 7.12 29.62 21.93
N ARG A 242 6.66 30.63 21.21
CA ARG A 242 6.81 32.02 21.63
C ARG A 242 5.41 32.57 21.85
N LYS A 243 4.95 32.49 23.11
CA LYS A 243 3.78 33.23 23.55
C LYS A 243 4.00 34.71 23.19
N PRO A 244 3.10 35.38 22.45
CA PRO A 244 3.22 36.81 22.24
C PRO A 244 3.10 37.53 23.58
N LYS A 245 4.08 38.39 23.89
CA LYS A 245 3.95 39.33 25.01
C LYS A 245 2.75 40.23 24.70
N LYS A 246 1.69 40.13 25.50
CA LYS A 246 0.63 41.14 25.53
C LYS A 246 1.31 42.48 25.85
N ILE A 247 1.33 43.37 24.88
CA ILE A 247 1.60 44.77 25.13
C ILE A 247 0.22 45.40 25.30
N TRP A 248 0.05 46.03 26.46
CA TRP A 248 -1.13 46.73 27.01
C TRP A 248 -2.23 45.82 27.56
#